data_AF-A0A940QN38-F1
#
_entry.id   AF-A0A940QN38-F1
#
_cell.length_a   1.000
_cell.length_b   1.000
_cell.length_c   1.000
_cell.angle_alpha   90.00
_cell.angle_beta   90.00
_cell.angle_gamma   90.00
#
_symmetry.space_group_name_H-M   'P 1'
#
loop_
_entity.id
_entity.type
_entity.pdbx_description
1 polymer ?
#
loop_
_entity_poly.entity_id
_entity_poly.type
_entity_poly.pdbx_seq_one_letter_code
_entity_poly.pdbx_strand_id
1 'polypeptide(L)'
;MDKYYFQQKAEEITAKMTTEEQAEQLKYDAPANEKAGLKAYNWWSEALHGVARAGSATMFPQAIGLAAMFDDKFLEEVAGVISTEARAMYNAYSSHEDRDIYKGLTLWSPNINIFRDPRWGRGQETYGEDPFLTGKLGSAFVRGLQGNGEFLKTAACAKHFAVHSGPENVRHEFDAVASPKDMEETYLSAF
;
A
#
# COMPACT_ATOMS: atom_id res chain seq x y z
N MET A 1 19.76 -5.91 15.40
CA MET A 1 19.74 -4.46 15.14
C MET A 1 19.08 -3.77 16.33
N ASP A 2 19.54 -2.59 16.77
CA ASP A 2 18.80 -1.78 17.76
C ASP A 2 17.40 -1.49 17.21
N LYS A 3 16.36 -1.64 18.04
CA LYS A 3 14.96 -1.41 17.63
C LYS A 3 14.73 0.04 17.14
N TYR A 4 15.60 0.98 17.55
CA TYR A 4 15.55 2.38 17.12
C TYR A 4 16.50 2.72 15.97
N TYR A 5 17.27 1.78 15.44
CA TYR A 5 18.31 2.05 14.45
C TYR A 5 17.79 2.83 13.23
N PHE A 6 16.69 2.38 12.62
CA PHE A 6 16.12 3.05 11.44
C PHE A 6 15.50 4.41 11.77
N GLN A 7 14.94 4.57 12.98
CA GLN A 7 14.42 5.85 13.44
C GLN A 7 15.56 6.86 13.61
N GLN A 8 16.63 6.48 14.32
CA GLN A 8 17.81 7.33 14.50
C GLN A 8 18.44 7.69 13.16
N LYS A 9 18.54 6.75 12.23
CA LYS A 9 19.01 7.02 10.86
C LYS A 9 18.14 8.03 10.13
N ALA A 10 16.82 7.91 10.23
CA ALA A 10 15.90 8.87 9.62
C ALA A 10 16.05 10.27 10.23
N GLU A 11 16.14 10.37 11.56
CA GLU A 11 16.37 11.62 12.29
C GLU A 11 17.72 12.27 11.92
N GLU A 12 18.79 11.50 11.80
CA GLU A 12 20.10 11.98 11.35
C GLU A 12 20.09 12.52 9.91
N ILE A 13 19.29 11.92 9.03
CA ILE A 13 19.13 12.36 7.63
C ILE A 13 18.31 13.66 7.59
N THR A 14 17.17 13.72 8.28
CA THR A 14 16.27 14.88 8.25
C THR A 14 16.84 16.08 9.00
N ALA A 15 17.70 15.88 10.00
CA ALA A 15 18.40 16.96 10.70
C ALA A 15 19.38 17.75 9.83
N LYS A 16 19.76 17.22 8.66
CA LYS A 16 20.63 17.92 7.68
C LYS A 16 19.87 18.90 6.78
N MET A 17 18.54 18.83 6.79
CA MET A 17 17.66 19.59 5.90
C MET A 17 17.18 20.88 6.57
N THR A 18 16.86 21.89 5.76
CA THR A 18 16.04 23.02 6.24
C THR A 18 14.57 22.61 6.40
N THR A 19 13.76 23.42 7.08
CA THR A 19 12.30 23.17 7.21
C THR A 19 11.62 23.08 5.84
N GLU A 20 12.01 23.91 4.88
CA GLU A 20 11.48 23.90 3.52
C GLU A 20 11.85 22.60 2.80
N GLU A 21 13.11 22.17 2.90
CA GLU A 21 13.57 20.90 2.33
C GLU A 21 12.84 19.71 2.98
N GLN A 22 12.57 19.74 4.28
CA GLN A 22 11.76 18.73 4.97
C GLN A 22 10.31 18.72 4.45
N ALA A 23 9.72 19.90 4.24
CA ALA A 23 8.35 20.01 3.71
C ALA A 23 8.23 19.44 2.30
N GLU A 24 9.25 19.61 1.44
CA GLU A 24 9.30 19.01 0.11
C GLU A 24 9.27 17.47 0.14
N GLN A 25 9.84 16.85 1.18
CA GLN A 25 9.87 15.39 1.34
C GLN A 25 8.53 14.79 1.80
N LEU A 26 7.53 15.60 2.16
CA LEU A 26 6.21 15.13 2.60
C LEU A 26 5.26 14.78 1.44
N LYS A 27 5.64 15.12 0.20
CA LYS A 27 4.84 14.83 -0.99
C LYS A 27 5.12 13.43 -1.52
N TYR A 28 4.17 12.89 -2.29
CA TYR A 28 4.37 11.60 -2.96
C TYR A 28 5.51 11.65 -3.99
N ASP A 29 5.82 12.81 -4.56
CA ASP A 29 6.90 13.07 -5.52
C ASP A 29 8.10 13.75 -4.83
N ALA A 30 8.66 13.09 -3.82
CA ALA A 30 9.75 13.64 -3.01
C ALA A 30 11.02 13.88 -3.87
N PRO A 31 11.54 15.12 -3.94
CA PRO A 31 12.69 15.43 -4.76
C PRO A 31 13.98 14.86 -4.15
N ALA A 32 15.03 14.77 -4.98
CA ALA A 32 16.36 14.46 -4.48
C ALA A 32 16.84 15.56 -3.52
N ASN A 33 17.60 15.18 -2.49
CA ASN A 33 18.27 16.10 -1.59
C ASN A 33 19.72 15.67 -1.40
N GLU A 34 20.64 16.37 -2.07
CA GLU A 34 22.06 16.03 -2.06
C GLU A 34 22.71 16.19 -0.68
N LYS A 35 22.34 17.21 0.09
CA LYS A 35 22.86 17.45 1.46
C LYS A 35 22.53 16.29 2.39
N ALA A 36 21.32 15.74 2.24
CA ALA A 36 20.84 14.60 3.01
C ALA A 36 21.24 13.24 2.40
N GLY A 37 21.83 13.22 1.19
CA GLY A 37 22.19 11.99 0.47
C GLY A 37 21.00 11.22 -0.08
N LEU A 38 19.85 11.88 -0.28
CA LEU A 38 18.62 11.26 -0.79
C LEU A 38 18.53 11.42 -2.31
N LYS A 39 18.20 10.32 -2.99
CA LYS A 39 17.74 10.35 -4.38
C LYS A 39 16.25 10.70 -4.39
N ALA A 40 15.76 11.22 -5.52
CA ALA A 40 14.33 11.42 -5.71
C ALA A 40 13.58 10.11 -5.48
N TYR A 41 12.40 10.16 -4.88
CA TYR A 41 11.63 8.96 -4.59
C TYR A 41 10.15 9.23 -4.77
N ASN A 42 9.49 8.39 -5.57
CA ASN A 42 8.05 8.45 -5.72
C ASN A 42 7.36 7.42 -4.81
N TRP A 43 6.56 7.90 -3.86
CA TRP A 43 5.84 7.09 -2.88
C TRP A 43 4.57 6.43 -3.44
N TRP A 44 4.13 6.85 -4.64
CA TRP A 44 2.92 6.34 -5.27
C TRP A 44 3.27 5.18 -6.21
N SER A 45 3.12 3.96 -5.70
CA SER A 45 3.12 2.74 -6.53
C SER A 45 1.90 1.89 -6.18
N GLU A 46 1.42 1.11 -7.15
CA GLU A 46 0.16 0.37 -7.04
C GLU A 46 0.40 -1.11 -7.33
N ALA A 47 -0.19 -2.00 -6.54
CA ALA A 47 0.11 -3.42 -6.61
C ALA A 47 -1.07 -4.33 -6.24
N LEU A 48 -2.31 -3.87 -6.46
CA LEU A 48 -3.52 -4.49 -5.91
C LEU A 48 -3.68 -5.97 -6.29
N HIS A 49 -3.26 -6.35 -7.49
CA HIS A 49 -3.33 -7.73 -8.01
C HIS A 49 -2.23 -8.00 -9.06
N GLY A 50 -1.06 -7.40 -8.86
CA GLY A 50 0.02 -7.29 -9.84
C GLY A 50 0.63 -5.90 -9.80
N VAL A 51 1.92 -5.77 -10.13
CA VAL A 51 2.58 -4.45 -10.18
C VAL A 51 1.98 -3.64 -11.32
N ALA A 52 1.38 -2.49 -11.00
CA ALA A 52 0.70 -1.69 -11.98
C ALA A 52 1.64 -0.65 -12.62
N ARG A 53 1.52 -0.46 -13.94
CA ARG A 53 2.08 0.68 -14.69
C ARG A 53 3.62 0.84 -14.65
N ALA A 54 4.34 -0.18 -14.19
CA ALA A 54 5.81 -0.22 -14.15
C ALA A 54 6.38 -1.29 -15.12
N GLY A 55 5.82 -1.37 -16.32
CA GLY A 55 6.20 -2.37 -17.33
C GLY A 55 5.24 -3.56 -17.38
N SER A 56 5.78 -4.75 -17.69
CA SER A 56 5.00 -6.00 -17.75
C SER A 56 5.19 -6.79 -16.46
N ALA A 57 4.09 -7.11 -15.80
CA ALA A 57 4.03 -7.87 -14.56
C ALA A 57 2.95 -8.95 -14.66
N THR A 58 2.97 -9.90 -13.73
CA THR A 58 1.90 -10.89 -13.61
C THR A 58 0.61 -10.19 -13.16
N MET A 59 -0.48 -10.45 -13.88
CA MET A 59 -1.82 -9.92 -13.56
C MET A 59 -2.68 -11.04 -12.98
N PHE A 60 -2.87 -11.02 -11.66
CA PHE A 60 -3.72 -11.96 -10.94
C PHE A 60 -5.21 -11.58 -11.09
N PRO A 61 -6.16 -12.44 -10.69
CA PRO A 61 -7.55 -12.02 -10.54
C PRO A 61 -7.69 -10.78 -9.65
N GLN A 62 -8.73 -9.97 -9.86
CA GLN A 62 -9.05 -8.86 -8.95
C GLN A 62 -9.23 -9.37 -7.51
N ALA A 63 -9.05 -8.47 -6.52
CA ALA A 63 -9.06 -8.83 -5.10
C ALA A 63 -10.34 -9.59 -4.70
N ILE A 64 -11.50 -9.23 -5.24
CA ILE A 64 -12.76 -9.94 -4.97
C ILE A 64 -12.75 -11.39 -5.48
N GLY A 65 -12.08 -11.63 -6.61
CA GLY A 65 -11.90 -12.98 -7.16
C GLY A 65 -10.88 -13.79 -6.36
N LEU A 66 -9.84 -13.14 -5.85
CA LEU A 66 -8.89 -13.77 -4.94
C LEU A 66 -9.54 -14.12 -3.58
N ALA A 67 -10.44 -13.26 -3.09
CA ALA A 67 -11.16 -13.50 -1.85
C ALA A 67 -12.07 -14.72 -1.92
N ALA A 68 -12.67 -14.99 -3.08
CA ALA A 68 -13.55 -16.13 -3.30
C ALA A 68 -12.87 -17.50 -3.13
N MET A 69 -11.54 -17.55 -3.00
CA MET A 69 -10.80 -18.77 -2.68
C MET A 69 -10.85 -19.13 -1.19
N PHE A 70 -11.12 -18.16 -0.31
CA PHE A 70 -11.04 -18.32 1.15
C PHE A 70 -9.70 -18.92 1.64
N ASP A 71 -8.61 -18.59 0.93
CA ASP A 71 -7.27 -19.13 1.16
C ASP A 71 -6.28 -17.98 1.40
N ASP A 72 -6.01 -17.71 2.68
CA ASP A 72 -5.10 -16.66 3.10
C ASP A 72 -3.64 -17.00 2.80
N LYS A 73 -3.27 -18.29 2.84
CA LYS A 73 -1.90 -18.74 2.50
C LYS A 73 -1.60 -18.52 1.03
N PHE A 74 -2.51 -18.91 0.14
CA PHE A 74 -2.33 -18.70 -1.28
C PHE A 74 -2.30 -17.21 -1.64
N LEU A 75 -3.11 -16.38 -0.95
CA LEU A 75 -3.04 -14.93 -1.13
C LEU A 75 -1.69 -14.34 -0.68
N GLU A 76 -1.11 -14.85 0.40
CA GLU A 76 0.24 -14.47 0.85
C GLU A 76 1.30 -14.84 -0.21
N GLU A 77 1.19 -16.01 -0.85
CA GLU A 77 2.07 -16.42 -1.95
C GLU A 77 1.93 -15.49 -3.17
N VAL A 78 0.70 -15.15 -3.57
CA VAL A 78 0.41 -14.17 -4.64
C VAL A 78 1.08 -12.84 -4.34
N ALA A 79 0.91 -12.30 -3.13
CA ALA A 79 1.57 -11.07 -2.71
C ALA A 79 3.12 -11.19 -2.68
N GLY A 80 3.63 -12.38 -2.35
CA GLY A 80 5.05 -12.72 -2.43
C GLY A 80 5.61 -12.65 -3.85
N VAL A 81 4.85 -13.07 -4.86
CA VAL A 81 5.20 -12.90 -6.27
C VAL A 81 5.20 -11.42 -6.65
N ILE A 82 4.13 -10.70 -6.33
CA ILE A 82 3.98 -9.25 -6.60
C ILE A 82 5.17 -8.46 -6.02
N SER A 83 5.57 -8.73 -4.77
CA SER A 83 6.71 -8.04 -4.15
C SER A 83 8.05 -8.42 -4.77
N THR A 84 8.20 -9.62 -5.33
CA THR A 84 9.38 -10.02 -6.10
C THR A 84 9.48 -9.18 -7.38
N GLU A 85 8.39 -9.10 -8.13
CA GLU A 85 8.32 -8.32 -9.36
C GLU A 85 8.56 -6.83 -9.08
N ALA A 86 7.95 -6.27 -8.03
CA ALA A 86 8.15 -4.88 -7.64
C ALA A 86 9.62 -4.57 -7.30
N ARG A 87 10.30 -5.45 -6.57
CA ARG A 87 11.73 -5.31 -6.27
C ARG A 87 12.60 -5.42 -7.53
N ALA A 88 12.30 -6.35 -8.42
CA ALA A 88 13.02 -6.51 -9.68
C ALA A 88 12.90 -5.24 -10.56
N MET A 89 11.68 -4.73 -10.71
CA MET A 89 11.39 -3.51 -11.46
C MET A 89 12.06 -2.29 -10.85
N TYR A 90 11.96 -2.10 -9.52
CA TYR A 90 12.63 -1.01 -8.83
C TYR A 90 14.14 -1.00 -9.09
N ASN A 91 14.80 -2.17 -9.01
CA ASN A 91 16.24 -2.27 -9.28
C ASN A 91 16.57 -1.92 -10.73
N ALA A 92 15.78 -2.43 -11.69
CA ALA A 92 15.97 -2.16 -13.11
C ALA A 92 15.77 -0.69 -13.48
N TYR A 93 14.75 -0.02 -12.94
CA TYR A 93 14.53 1.41 -13.19
C TYR A 93 15.57 2.27 -12.45
N SER A 94 15.86 1.93 -11.18
CA SER A 94 16.87 2.63 -10.39
C SER A 94 18.26 2.59 -11.01
N SER A 95 18.64 1.52 -11.72
CA SER A 95 19.93 1.43 -12.41
C SER A 95 20.06 2.39 -13.59
N HIS A 96 18.93 2.91 -14.09
CA HIS A 96 18.86 3.92 -15.15
C HIS A 96 18.48 5.30 -14.60
N GLU A 97 18.56 5.49 -13.27
CA GLU A 97 18.14 6.70 -12.55
C GLU A 97 16.66 7.09 -12.78
N ASP A 98 15.86 6.14 -13.26
CA ASP A 98 14.43 6.32 -13.45
C ASP A 98 13.70 6.05 -12.13
N ARG A 99 13.16 7.11 -11.53
CA ARG A 99 12.50 7.09 -10.21
C ARG A 99 11.11 7.70 -10.25
N ASP A 100 10.49 7.63 -11.42
CA ASP A 100 9.15 8.16 -11.67
C ASP A 100 8.06 7.38 -10.91
N ILE A 101 6.82 7.89 -10.97
CA ILE A 101 5.64 7.25 -10.41
C ILE A 101 5.52 5.77 -10.81
N TYR A 102 4.95 4.96 -9.91
CA TYR A 102 4.78 3.50 -10.01
C TYR A 102 6.06 2.65 -9.90
N LYS A 103 7.24 3.26 -9.84
CA LYS A 103 8.52 2.55 -9.82
C LYS A 103 9.16 2.50 -8.44
N GLY A 104 8.41 2.88 -7.41
CA GLY A 104 8.82 2.88 -6.01
C GLY A 104 8.59 1.52 -5.35
N LEU A 105 8.84 1.49 -4.04
CA LEU A 105 8.77 0.29 -3.20
C LEU A 105 7.71 0.39 -2.10
N THR A 106 6.95 1.48 -2.13
CA THR A 106 5.77 1.72 -1.30
C THR A 106 4.55 1.49 -2.15
N LEU A 107 3.85 0.40 -1.85
CA LEU A 107 2.73 -0.10 -2.64
C LEU A 107 1.44 0.27 -1.92
N TRP A 108 0.60 1.08 -2.56
CA TRP A 108 -0.72 1.49 -2.06
C TRP A 108 -1.71 0.33 -2.18
N SER A 109 -1.44 -0.75 -1.45
CA SER A 109 -2.20 -1.99 -1.44
C SER A 109 -1.95 -2.71 -0.11
N PRO A 110 -2.94 -3.47 0.41
CA PRO A 110 -4.23 -3.79 -0.20
C PRO A 110 -5.35 -2.76 0.07
N ASN A 111 -6.44 -2.85 -0.69
CA ASN A 111 -7.70 -2.18 -0.37
C ASN A 111 -8.52 -3.09 0.56
N ILE A 112 -8.64 -2.70 1.82
CA ILE A 112 -9.29 -3.45 2.90
C ILE A 112 -10.57 -2.78 3.40
N ASN A 113 -11.14 -1.86 2.60
CA ASN A 113 -12.48 -1.38 2.86
C ASN A 113 -13.51 -2.49 2.64
N ILE A 114 -14.67 -2.34 3.28
CA ILE A 114 -15.76 -3.31 3.20
C ILE A 114 -16.66 -3.00 2.01
N PHE A 115 -16.96 -3.98 1.16
CA PHE A 115 -17.90 -3.82 0.04
C PHE A 115 -19.35 -3.79 0.50
N ARG A 116 -19.69 -2.77 1.30
CA ARG A 116 -20.97 -2.67 2.02
C ARG A 116 -22.16 -2.37 1.10
N ASP A 117 -22.01 -1.42 0.17
CA ASP A 117 -23.04 -1.11 -0.82
C ASP A 117 -22.67 -1.75 -2.16
N PRO A 118 -23.49 -2.66 -2.71
CA PRO A 118 -23.15 -3.40 -3.93
C PRO A 118 -23.00 -2.52 -5.18
N ARG A 119 -23.39 -1.25 -5.11
CA ARG A 119 -23.23 -0.26 -6.19
C ARG A 119 -21.89 0.45 -6.15
N TRP A 120 -21.09 0.24 -5.11
CA TRP A 120 -19.79 0.89 -4.99
C TRP A 120 -18.85 0.41 -6.10
N GLY A 121 -18.49 1.33 -7.01
CA GLY A 121 -17.72 1.01 -8.22
C GLY A 121 -16.31 0.46 -7.98
N ARG A 122 -15.79 0.56 -6.76
CA ARG A 122 -14.49 -0.02 -6.37
C ARG A 122 -14.61 -1.24 -5.46
N GLY A 123 -15.81 -1.78 -5.26
CA GLY A 123 -16.01 -2.99 -4.47
C GLY A 123 -15.25 -4.21 -4.99
N GLN A 124 -15.01 -4.29 -6.31
CA GLN A 124 -14.18 -5.33 -6.92
C GLN A 124 -12.71 -5.32 -6.44
N GLU A 125 -12.24 -4.17 -5.94
CA GLU A 125 -10.88 -4.00 -5.41
C GLU A 125 -10.73 -4.52 -3.97
N THR A 126 -11.81 -4.94 -3.33
CA THR A 126 -11.82 -5.37 -1.93
C THR A 126 -11.84 -6.89 -1.78
N TYR A 127 -11.77 -7.35 -0.54
CA TYR A 127 -11.95 -8.76 -0.19
C TYR A 127 -13.41 -9.14 0.14
N GLY A 128 -14.38 -8.28 -0.21
CA GLY A 128 -15.81 -8.52 -0.05
C GLY A 128 -16.46 -7.71 1.07
N GLU A 129 -17.63 -8.15 1.50
CA GLU A 129 -18.47 -7.45 2.50
C GLU A 129 -18.21 -7.86 3.95
N ASP A 130 -17.42 -8.92 4.17
CA ASP A 130 -17.18 -9.47 5.51
C ASP A 130 -15.88 -8.91 6.13
N PRO A 131 -15.95 -8.24 7.30
CA PRO A 131 -14.78 -7.67 7.95
C PRO A 131 -13.75 -8.71 8.41
N PHE A 132 -14.19 -9.89 8.86
CA PHE A 132 -13.29 -10.94 9.32
C PHE A 132 -12.45 -11.51 8.17
N LEU A 133 -13.08 -11.87 7.06
CA LEU A 133 -12.42 -12.33 5.86
C LEU A 133 -11.47 -11.27 5.32
N THR A 134 -11.92 -10.01 5.27
CA THR A 134 -11.12 -8.87 4.81
C THR A 134 -9.87 -8.69 5.66
N GLY A 135 -9.99 -8.72 6.99
CA GLY A 135 -8.85 -8.62 7.91
C GLY A 135 -7.87 -9.79 7.76
N LYS A 136 -8.37 -11.02 7.60
CA LYS A 136 -7.55 -12.22 7.38
C LYS A 136 -6.74 -12.14 6.08
N LEU A 137 -7.42 -11.86 4.97
CA LEU A 137 -6.84 -11.78 3.64
C LEU A 137 -5.92 -10.56 3.49
N GLY A 138 -6.34 -9.39 3.99
CA GLY A 138 -5.53 -8.18 4.01
C GLY A 138 -4.22 -8.38 4.79
N SER A 139 -4.27 -9.00 5.96
CA SER A 139 -3.07 -9.32 6.76
C SER A 139 -2.12 -10.25 6.00
N ALA A 140 -2.65 -11.26 5.30
CA ALA A 140 -1.85 -12.18 4.50
C ALA A 140 -1.18 -11.48 3.31
N PHE A 141 -1.92 -10.63 2.61
CA PHE A 141 -1.39 -9.82 1.53
C PHE A 141 -0.27 -8.87 2.01
N VAL A 142 -0.47 -8.21 3.15
CA VAL A 142 0.56 -7.35 3.77
C VAL A 142 1.82 -8.14 4.09
N ARG A 143 1.70 -9.34 4.70
CA ARG A 143 2.87 -10.20 4.98
C ARG A 143 3.62 -10.58 3.71
N GLY A 144 2.90 -11.00 2.65
CA GLY A 144 3.53 -11.36 1.37
C GLY A 144 4.22 -10.18 0.67
N LEU A 145 3.64 -8.98 0.77
CA LEU A 145 4.28 -7.76 0.25
C LEU A 145 5.54 -7.38 1.04
N GLN A 146 5.44 -7.37 2.37
CA GLN A 146 6.52 -6.92 3.24
C GLN A 146 7.65 -7.94 3.36
N GLY A 147 7.35 -9.22 3.18
CA GLY A 147 8.31 -10.32 3.36
C GLY A 147 8.73 -10.50 4.83
N ASN A 148 9.51 -11.55 5.08
CA ASN A 148 9.89 -11.97 6.43
C ASN A 148 11.40 -11.80 6.71
N GLY A 149 12.09 -10.98 5.89
CA GLY A 149 13.51 -10.71 6.04
C GLY A 149 13.81 -9.64 7.10
N GLU A 150 15.10 -9.37 7.33
CA GLU A 150 15.53 -8.27 8.23
C GLU A 150 15.08 -6.89 7.74
N PHE A 151 14.93 -6.74 6.41
CA PHE A 151 14.43 -5.54 5.77
C PHE A 151 13.11 -5.83 5.07
N LEU A 152 12.24 -4.82 5.02
CA LEU A 152 11.04 -4.86 4.19
C LEU A 152 11.42 -5.17 2.74
N LYS A 153 10.70 -6.12 2.13
CA LYS A 153 10.79 -6.41 0.70
C LYS A 153 9.97 -5.41 -0.13
N THR A 154 8.87 -4.90 0.39
CA THR A 154 8.18 -3.69 -0.05
C THR A 154 7.45 -3.11 1.16
N ALA A 155 6.99 -1.87 1.11
CA ALA A 155 6.13 -1.30 2.14
C ALA A 155 4.67 -1.41 1.67
N ALA A 156 3.86 -2.22 2.34
CA ALA A 156 2.42 -2.27 2.08
C ALA A 156 1.72 -1.05 2.70
N CYS A 157 0.56 -0.68 2.16
CA CYS A 157 -0.24 0.44 2.67
C CYS A 157 -1.71 0.05 2.59
N ALA A 158 -2.25 -0.32 3.76
CA ALA A 158 -3.66 -0.60 3.92
C ALA A 158 -4.48 0.66 3.64
N LYS A 159 -5.47 0.55 2.73
CA LYS A 159 -6.29 1.68 2.30
C LYS A 159 -7.78 1.30 2.23
N HIS A 160 -8.70 2.26 2.31
CA HIS A 160 -8.56 3.68 2.59
C HIS A 160 -9.13 3.94 3.99
N PHE A 161 -8.28 4.38 4.92
CA PHE A 161 -8.69 4.59 6.31
C PHE A 161 -9.53 5.87 6.45
N ALA A 162 -10.80 5.81 6.87
CA ALA A 162 -11.68 4.65 7.03
C ALA A 162 -13.04 4.97 6.40
N VAL A 163 -14.00 4.02 6.49
CA VAL A 163 -15.40 4.23 6.05
C VAL A 163 -15.54 4.62 4.57
N HIS A 164 -14.56 4.28 3.74
CA HIS A 164 -14.56 4.55 2.31
C HIS A 164 -15.18 3.39 1.52
N SER A 165 -16.51 3.24 1.65
CA SER A 165 -17.28 2.16 1.01
C SER A 165 -18.32 2.70 0.02
N GLY A 166 -18.01 3.82 -0.63
CA GLY A 166 -18.90 4.55 -1.52
C GLY A 166 -19.76 5.61 -0.81
N PRO A 167 -20.56 6.39 -1.57
CA PRO A 167 -20.68 6.35 -3.03
C PRO A 167 -19.45 6.93 -3.76
N GLU A 168 -19.03 6.26 -4.84
CA GLU A 168 -17.77 6.58 -5.53
C GLU A 168 -17.76 7.97 -6.19
N ASN A 169 -18.90 8.37 -6.76
CA ASN A 169 -19.03 9.60 -7.56
C ASN A 169 -18.90 10.90 -6.76
N VAL A 170 -19.13 10.84 -5.44
CA VAL A 170 -19.04 12.01 -4.54
C VAL A 170 -18.06 11.76 -3.38
N ARG A 171 -17.14 10.81 -3.54
CA ARG A 171 -16.19 10.37 -2.50
C ARG A 171 -15.28 11.45 -1.93
N HIS A 172 -15.17 12.61 -2.60
CA HIS A 172 -14.33 13.74 -2.19
C HIS A 172 -15.08 14.77 -1.32
N GLU A 173 -16.40 14.63 -1.18
CA GLU A 173 -17.26 15.55 -0.43
C GLU A 173 -18.28 14.83 0.46
N PHE A 174 -18.41 13.50 0.33
CA PHE A 174 -19.34 12.70 1.10
C PHE A 174 -18.96 12.65 2.59
N ASP A 175 -19.89 13.04 3.44
CA ASP A 175 -19.78 12.90 4.89
C ASP A 175 -20.40 11.56 5.34
N ALA A 176 -19.54 10.59 5.65
CA ALA A 176 -19.96 9.26 6.06
C ALA A 176 -20.32 9.26 7.55
N VAL A 177 -21.57 8.94 7.88
CA VAL A 177 -22.04 8.80 9.27
C VAL A 177 -22.07 7.32 9.65
N ALA A 178 -21.19 6.91 10.57
CA ALA A 178 -21.14 5.57 11.14
C ALA A 178 -21.35 5.63 12.66
N SER A 179 -22.09 4.66 13.21
CA SER A 179 -22.24 4.56 14.66
C SER A 179 -20.92 4.09 15.30
N PRO A 180 -20.66 4.39 16.59
CA PRO A 180 -19.50 3.84 17.29
C PRO A 180 -19.42 2.30 17.20
N LYS A 181 -20.57 1.64 17.15
CA LYS A 181 -20.66 0.19 16.97
C LYS A 181 -20.18 -0.24 15.57
N ASP A 182 -20.66 0.40 14.51
CA ASP A 182 -20.25 0.08 13.14
C ASP A 182 -18.77 0.39 12.90
N MET A 183 -18.25 1.44 13.54
CA MET A 183 -16.82 1.75 13.50
C MET A 183 -16.00 0.57 14.01
N GLU A 184 -16.31 0.05 15.20
CA GLU A 184 -15.52 -1.04 15.80
C GLU A 184 -15.79 -2.41 15.20
N GLU A 185 -17.06 -2.75 14.96
CA GLU A 185 -17.44 -4.09 14.51
C GLU A 185 -17.26 -4.29 12.99
N THR A 186 -17.23 -3.21 12.20
CA THR A 186 -17.17 -3.28 10.73
C THR A 186 -15.95 -2.56 10.17
N TYR A 187 -15.84 -1.24 10.33
CA TYR A 187 -14.92 -0.43 9.52
C TYR A 187 -13.47 -0.40 9.98
N LEU A 188 -13.22 -0.56 11.29
CA LEU A 188 -11.87 -0.50 11.85
C LEU A 188 -11.24 -1.88 12.02
N SER A 189 -12.04 -2.94 12.12
CA SER A 189 -11.55 -4.29 12.45
C SER A 189 -10.47 -4.87 11.51
N ALA A 190 -10.41 -4.40 10.26
CA ALA A 190 -9.43 -4.85 9.27
C ALA A 190 -8.12 -4.02 9.26
N PHE A 191 -8.09 -2.86 9.91
CA PHE A 191 -6.93 -1.96 10.01
C PHE A 191 -6.10 -2.26 11.27
#